data_AF-A0A5B1LNJ5-F1
#
_entry.id   AF-A0A5B1LNJ5-F1
#
_cell.length_a   1.000
_cell.length_b   1.000
_cell.length_c   1.000
_cell.angle_alpha   90.00
_cell.angle_beta   90.00
_cell.angle_gamma   90.00
#
_symmetry.space_group_name_H-M   'P 1'
#
loop_
_entity.id
_entity.type
_entity.pdbx_description
1 polymer ?
#
loop_
_entity_poly.entity_id
_entity_poly.type
_entity_poly.pdbx_seq_one_letter_code
_entity_poly.pdbx_strand_id
1 'polypeptide(L)'
;MIRRALVAVVAIALLAGCDDTTDEPKADPGSSTSATGSASPSGSPSPIDPGPVVKCPKGIIEIDPALPDAVPEGATSVRLCAAAPGKVTQPLDALTTNVTAIVQAVNGQRLVKRGCADHQLPAYQLAFGYPDGTTFVVAGRFTYCAELLVGSARRARAKPALDRFVRVLLDQRQASSPPARAVDARDIGCEQPSPEWTSQLARPVDLIVAVLCYGDPEHPEQAHRLVIRPGDLEILVASMRKDRVSTYGALGCTYFQRNDYWIVGASAWGDPISMRRGCGDLAVAPNFDWDPRGEARRIRQDLIARAHR
;
A
#
# COMPACT_ATOMS: atom_id res chain seq x y z
N MET A 1 -54.61 -23.95 23.22
CA MET A 1 -53.58 -23.33 24.06
C MET A 1 -52.38 -24.26 24.16
N ILE A 2 -51.31 -24.04 23.36
CA ILE A 2 -50.02 -24.70 23.58
C ILE A 2 -48.93 -23.68 23.22
N ARG A 3 -48.31 -23.07 24.24
CA ARG A 3 -47.12 -22.22 24.10
C ARG A 3 -45.89 -23.13 24.10
N ARG A 4 -45.17 -23.19 22.98
CA ARG A 4 -43.84 -23.81 22.92
C ARG A 4 -42.81 -22.73 23.22
N ALA A 5 -42.12 -22.88 24.35
CA ALA A 5 -40.94 -22.08 24.70
C ALA A 5 -39.71 -22.69 24.02
N LEU A 6 -38.99 -21.88 23.24
CA LEU A 6 -37.69 -22.21 22.68
C LEU A 6 -36.62 -21.77 23.69
N VAL A 7 -35.87 -22.74 24.23
CA VAL A 7 -34.69 -22.50 25.06
C VAL A 7 -33.49 -22.46 24.12
N ALA A 8 -32.87 -21.29 23.98
CA ALA A 8 -31.61 -21.12 23.27
C ALA A 8 -30.45 -21.43 24.23
N VAL A 9 -29.69 -22.48 23.92
CA VAL A 9 -28.45 -22.83 24.62
C VAL A 9 -27.33 -21.99 24.02
N VAL A 10 -26.83 -21.03 24.80
CA VAL A 10 -25.63 -20.25 24.48
C VAL A 10 -24.41 -21.05 24.94
N ALA A 11 -23.66 -21.61 23.99
CA ALA A 11 -22.36 -22.21 24.25
C ALA A 11 -21.30 -21.10 24.31
N ILE A 12 -20.82 -20.78 25.51
CA ILE A 12 -19.69 -19.88 25.73
C ILE A 12 -18.40 -20.72 25.60
N ALA A 13 -17.66 -20.51 24.51
CA ALA A 13 -16.33 -21.05 24.35
C ALA A 13 -15.32 -20.16 25.11
N LEU A 14 -14.86 -20.63 26.26
CA LEU A 14 -13.74 -20.05 27.00
C LEU A 14 -12.43 -20.41 26.27
N LEU A 15 -11.83 -19.42 25.61
CA LEU A 15 -10.45 -19.51 25.14
C LEU A 15 -9.51 -19.28 26.32
N ALA A 16 -8.82 -20.34 26.73
CA ALA A 16 -7.73 -20.28 27.69
C ALA A 16 -6.59 -19.41 27.12
N GLY A 17 -6.25 -18.34 27.85
CA GLY A 17 -5.08 -17.51 27.58
C GLY A 17 -3.80 -18.24 27.97
N CYS A 18 -2.81 -18.21 27.08
CA CYS A 18 -1.44 -18.53 27.43
C CYS A 18 -0.80 -17.25 28.00
N ASP A 19 -0.56 -17.27 29.31
CA ASP A 19 0.32 -16.32 30.00
C ASP A 19 1.76 -16.53 29.51
N ASP A 20 2.31 -15.54 28.82
CA ASP A 20 3.75 -15.44 28.56
C ASP A 20 4.33 -14.46 29.61
N THR A 21 4.86 -15.04 30.69
CA THR A 21 5.64 -14.36 31.72
C THR A 21 6.84 -13.66 31.09
N THR A 22 6.78 -12.32 31.04
CA THR A 22 7.91 -11.48 30.62
C THR A 22 8.75 -11.16 31.85
N ASP A 23 9.92 -11.80 31.97
CA ASP A 23 10.93 -11.46 32.97
C ASP A 23 11.45 -10.04 32.76
N GLU A 24 11.30 -9.19 33.77
CA GLU A 24 11.93 -7.86 33.88
C GLU A 24 13.46 -8.01 34.02
N PRO A 25 14.27 -7.42 33.12
CA PRO A 25 15.70 -7.31 33.36
C PRO A 25 15.99 -6.17 34.34
N LYS A 26 16.59 -6.53 35.48
CA LYS A 26 17.24 -5.62 36.44
C LYS A 26 18.26 -4.73 35.74
N ALA A 27 18.13 -3.43 35.94
CA ALA A 27 19.13 -2.44 35.54
C ALA A 27 20.30 -2.44 36.53
N ASP A 28 21.50 -2.76 36.04
CA ASP A 28 22.76 -2.51 36.74
C ASP A 28 23.22 -1.06 36.50
N PRO A 29 23.59 -0.30 37.54
CA PRO A 29 24.23 1.00 37.39
C PRO A 29 25.76 0.82 37.51
N GLY A 30 26.50 1.03 36.43
CA GLY A 30 27.93 1.28 36.54
C GLY A 30 28.77 0.95 35.32
N SER A 31 29.23 1.98 34.61
CA SER A 31 30.66 2.26 34.46
C SER A 31 30.92 3.30 33.38
N SER A 32 31.51 4.40 33.81
CA SER A 32 32.23 5.36 32.97
C SER A 32 33.30 4.64 32.15
N THR A 33 33.32 4.84 30.83
CA THR A 33 34.48 4.50 30.00
C THR A 33 34.75 5.64 29.01
N SER A 34 36.02 6.02 29.02
CA SER A 34 36.62 7.20 28.45
C SER A 34 36.45 7.34 26.93
N ALA A 35 36.28 8.60 26.53
CA ALA A 35 36.35 9.06 25.15
C ALA A 35 37.69 8.69 24.51
N THR A 36 37.65 7.86 23.47
CA THR A 36 38.76 7.69 22.51
C THR A 36 38.26 8.18 21.16
N GLY A 37 38.96 9.17 20.62
CA GLY A 37 38.59 9.92 19.43
C GLY A 37 38.35 9.03 18.21
N SER A 38 37.12 9.08 17.71
CA SER A 38 36.78 8.59 16.39
C SER A 38 37.01 9.70 15.37
N ALA A 39 38.12 9.60 14.65
CA ALA A 39 38.29 10.33 13.40
C ALA A 39 37.15 9.89 12.46
N SER A 40 36.20 10.79 12.23
CA SER A 40 35.14 10.56 11.24
C SER A 40 35.77 10.62 9.85
N PRO A 41 35.77 9.52 9.08
CA PRO A 41 36.08 9.61 7.66
C PRO A 41 34.93 10.38 7.00
N SER A 42 35.11 11.69 6.80
CA SER A 42 34.28 12.52 5.92
C SER A 42 34.54 12.18 4.46
N GLY A 43 34.37 10.91 4.11
CA GLY A 43 34.19 10.49 2.72
C GLY A 43 32.70 10.37 2.49
N SER A 44 32.08 11.42 1.95
CA SER A 44 30.72 11.27 1.39
C SER A 44 30.80 10.15 0.36
N PRO A 45 30.15 9.00 0.57
CA PRO A 45 30.20 7.91 -0.39
C PRO A 45 29.72 8.47 -1.73
N SER A 46 30.55 8.34 -2.75
CA SER A 46 30.16 8.74 -4.10
C SER A 46 28.87 7.99 -4.47
N PRO A 47 27.89 8.66 -5.10
CA PRO A 47 26.63 8.03 -5.46
C PRO A 47 26.92 6.77 -6.28
N ILE A 48 26.61 5.61 -5.71
CA ILE A 48 26.69 4.34 -6.43
C ILE A 48 25.57 4.39 -7.47
N ASP A 49 25.92 4.37 -8.75
CA ASP A 49 24.94 4.19 -9.83
C ASP A 49 24.24 2.84 -9.59
N PRO A 50 22.92 2.82 -9.33
CA PRO A 50 22.20 1.59 -9.00
C PRO A 50 22.12 0.60 -10.19
N GLY A 51 22.62 1.00 -11.37
CA GLY A 51 22.56 0.21 -12.59
C GLY A 51 21.17 0.26 -13.23
N PRO A 52 20.92 -0.59 -14.25
CA PRO A 52 19.66 -0.58 -14.96
C PRO A 52 18.51 -1.00 -14.03
N VAL A 53 17.50 -0.13 -13.94
CA VAL A 53 16.28 -0.43 -13.19
C VAL A 53 15.51 -1.57 -13.84
N VAL A 54 15.25 -2.62 -13.05
CA VAL A 54 14.48 -3.79 -13.50
C VAL A 54 13.08 -3.41 -13.99
N LYS A 55 12.67 -4.02 -15.11
CA LYS A 55 11.32 -3.86 -15.68
C LYS A 55 10.39 -4.92 -15.11
N CYS A 56 9.09 -4.60 -15.05
CA CYS A 56 8.10 -5.61 -14.72
C CYS A 56 8.06 -6.69 -15.80
N PRO A 57 8.09 -7.98 -15.43
CA PRO A 57 7.98 -9.06 -16.40
C PRO A 57 6.60 -9.04 -17.05
N LYS A 58 6.52 -9.58 -18.26
CA LYS A 58 5.25 -9.77 -18.96
C LYS A 58 4.66 -11.11 -18.54
N GLY A 59 3.49 -11.07 -17.90
CA GLY A 59 2.73 -12.28 -17.59
C GLY A 59 2.82 -12.71 -16.13
N ILE A 60 2.32 -13.91 -15.89
CA ILE A 60 2.14 -14.48 -14.56
C ILE A 60 3.28 -15.44 -14.29
N ILE A 61 3.92 -15.31 -13.13
CA ILE A 61 4.99 -16.19 -12.71
C ILE A 61 4.40 -17.43 -12.05
N GLU A 62 4.85 -18.57 -12.52
CA GLU A 62 4.59 -19.88 -11.93
C GLU A 62 5.87 -20.44 -11.31
N ILE A 63 5.75 -21.57 -10.61
CA ILE A 63 6.91 -22.26 -10.04
C ILE A 63 7.72 -22.87 -11.17
N ASP A 64 9.03 -22.60 -11.16
CA ASP A 64 9.97 -23.17 -12.11
C ASP A 64 10.96 -24.08 -11.37
N PRO A 65 10.86 -25.42 -11.56
CA PRO A 65 11.77 -26.37 -10.95
C PRO A 65 13.26 -26.17 -11.30
N ALA A 66 13.56 -25.45 -12.39
CA ALA A 66 14.94 -25.16 -12.80
C ALA A 66 15.57 -23.99 -12.03
N LEU A 67 14.77 -23.20 -11.31
CA LEU A 67 15.23 -22.04 -10.54
C LEU A 67 15.52 -22.39 -9.08
N PRO A 68 16.42 -21.65 -8.40
CA PRO A 68 16.62 -21.82 -6.96
C PRO A 68 15.33 -21.53 -6.17
N ASP A 69 15.20 -22.13 -4.99
CA ASP A 69 14.04 -21.96 -4.09
C ASP A 69 14.12 -20.67 -3.24
N ALA A 70 15.13 -19.84 -3.49
CA ALA A 70 15.44 -18.60 -2.80
C ALA A 70 15.82 -17.52 -3.82
N VAL A 71 15.58 -16.26 -3.47
CA VAL A 71 16.06 -15.12 -4.24
C VAL A 71 17.59 -15.07 -4.12
N PRO A 72 18.35 -15.10 -5.23
CA PRO A 72 19.80 -14.97 -5.18
C PRO A 72 20.23 -13.63 -4.56
N GLU A 73 21.31 -13.65 -3.77
CA GLU A 73 21.92 -12.44 -3.23
C GLU A 73 22.51 -11.56 -4.35
N GLY A 74 22.74 -10.27 -4.05
CA GLY A 74 23.41 -9.34 -4.97
C GLY A 74 22.49 -8.57 -5.92
N ALA A 75 21.17 -8.63 -5.73
CA ALA A 75 20.24 -7.75 -6.43
C ALA A 75 20.50 -6.27 -6.08
N THR A 76 20.51 -5.40 -7.09
CA THR A 76 20.74 -3.95 -6.93
C THR A 76 19.47 -3.12 -7.03
N SER A 77 18.39 -3.70 -7.57
CA SER A 77 17.08 -3.05 -7.61
C SER A 77 15.93 -4.02 -7.40
N VAL A 78 14.82 -3.51 -6.89
CA VAL A 78 13.55 -4.25 -6.77
C VAL A 78 12.41 -3.39 -7.27
N ARG A 79 11.53 -3.95 -8.11
CA ARG A 79 10.32 -3.29 -8.58
C ARG A 79 9.08 -4.07 -8.15
N LEU A 80 8.11 -3.35 -7.58
CA LEU A 80 6.78 -3.88 -7.34
C LEU A 80 5.95 -3.79 -8.62
N CYS A 81 5.45 -4.95 -9.04
CA CYS A 81 4.70 -5.15 -10.26
C CYS A 81 3.33 -5.75 -9.93
N ALA A 82 2.31 -5.37 -10.70
CA ALA A 82 1.01 -6.01 -10.60
C ALA A 82 1.04 -7.30 -11.40
N ALA A 83 0.71 -8.41 -10.75
CA ALA A 83 0.59 -9.70 -11.40
C ALA A 83 -0.78 -9.88 -12.07
N ALA A 84 -1.79 -9.14 -11.59
CA ALA A 84 -3.10 -9.03 -12.20
C ALA A 84 -3.61 -7.59 -12.11
N PRO A 85 -4.43 -7.12 -13.09
CA PRO A 85 -4.99 -5.78 -13.08
C PRO A 85 -5.71 -5.44 -11.77
N GLY A 86 -5.45 -4.23 -11.24
CA GLY A 86 -6.15 -3.70 -10.08
C GLY A 86 -5.85 -4.34 -8.72
N LYS A 87 -4.90 -5.29 -8.62
CA LYS A 87 -4.57 -5.96 -7.34
C LYS A 87 -3.58 -5.20 -6.47
N VAL A 88 -2.64 -4.50 -7.09
CA VAL A 88 -1.68 -3.60 -6.43
C VAL A 88 -1.46 -2.38 -7.31
N THR A 89 -1.17 -1.25 -6.69
CA THR A 89 -0.70 -0.05 -7.38
C THR A 89 0.81 -0.15 -7.51
N GLN A 90 1.31 -0.14 -8.74
CA GLN A 90 2.75 -0.18 -9.01
C GLN A 90 3.33 1.22 -8.79
N PRO A 91 4.32 1.39 -7.91
CA PRO A 91 5.11 2.62 -7.88
C PRO A 91 5.82 2.82 -9.23
N LEU A 92 5.99 4.08 -9.63
CA LEU A 92 6.71 4.42 -10.87
C LEU A 92 8.22 4.15 -10.75
N ASP A 93 8.75 4.33 -9.55
CA ASP A 93 10.14 4.10 -9.17
C ASP A 93 10.39 2.66 -8.70
N ALA A 94 11.66 2.28 -8.74
CA ALA A 94 12.14 1.04 -8.13
C ALA A 94 12.85 1.35 -6.83
N LEU A 95 12.86 0.36 -5.94
CA LEU A 95 13.73 0.36 -4.78
C LEU A 95 15.16 0.05 -5.24
N THR A 96 16.11 0.94 -4.94
CA THR A 96 17.53 0.77 -5.27
C THR A 96 18.44 0.81 -4.04
N THR A 97 17.87 1.16 -2.89
CA THR A 97 18.54 1.18 -1.60
C THR A 97 18.08 0.00 -0.74
N ASN A 98 18.99 -0.56 0.07
CA ASN A 98 18.68 -1.62 1.02
C ASN A 98 17.90 -2.82 0.43
N VAL A 99 18.22 -3.20 -0.80
CA VAL A 99 17.57 -4.31 -1.52
C VAL A 99 17.74 -5.65 -0.78
N THR A 100 18.89 -5.85 -0.11
CA THR A 100 19.17 -7.03 0.72
C THR A 100 18.10 -7.25 1.79
N ALA A 101 17.52 -6.19 2.37
CA ALA A 101 16.45 -6.35 3.35
C ALA A 101 15.17 -6.97 2.76
N ILE A 102 14.93 -6.81 1.46
CA ILE A 102 13.80 -7.43 0.77
C ILE A 102 14.11 -8.90 0.48
N VAL A 103 15.33 -9.19 0.00
CA VAL A 103 15.83 -10.56 -0.21
C VAL A 103 15.70 -11.38 1.08
N GLN A 104 16.16 -10.83 2.20
CA GLN A 104 16.04 -11.46 3.52
C GLN A 104 14.58 -11.67 3.95
N ALA A 105 13.71 -10.69 3.72
CA ALA A 105 12.29 -10.80 4.06
C ALA A 105 11.57 -11.89 3.25
N VAL A 106 11.99 -12.12 2.00
CA VAL A 106 11.49 -13.21 1.15
C VAL A 106 12.08 -14.55 1.57
N ASN A 107 13.40 -14.65 1.67
CA ASN A 107 14.11 -15.90 1.95
C ASN A 107 13.90 -16.38 3.40
N GLY A 108 13.59 -15.48 4.33
CA GLY A 108 13.25 -15.80 5.71
C GLY A 108 11.84 -16.39 5.89
N GLN A 109 10.98 -16.35 4.87
CA GLN A 109 9.67 -17.00 4.95
C GLN A 109 9.80 -18.54 4.91
N ARG A 110 9.04 -19.21 5.77
CA ARG A 110 9.04 -20.68 5.88
C ARG A 110 8.58 -21.35 4.58
N LEU A 111 9.28 -22.39 4.15
CA LEU A 111 8.87 -23.24 3.03
C LEU A 111 7.55 -23.96 3.31
N VAL A 112 6.72 -24.12 2.27
CA VAL A 112 5.44 -24.81 2.32
C VAL A 112 5.46 -26.01 1.39
N LYS A 113 5.16 -27.20 1.94
CA LYS A 113 5.25 -28.48 1.19
C LYS A 113 4.05 -28.76 0.28
N ARG A 114 2.89 -28.17 0.56
CA ARG A 114 1.66 -28.34 -0.21
C ARG A 114 1.09 -26.98 -0.52
N GLY A 115 0.96 -26.66 -1.81
CA GLY A 115 0.29 -25.45 -2.25
C GLY A 115 -1.19 -25.47 -1.86
N CYS A 116 -1.77 -24.31 -1.62
CA CYS A 116 -3.22 -24.16 -1.69
C CYS A 116 -3.72 -24.69 -3.04
N ALA A 117 -4.82 -25.46 -3.05
CA ALA A 117 -5.45 -25.97 -4.27
C ALA A 117 -6.20 -24.88 -5.05
N ASP A 118 -5.93 -23.60 -4.77
CA ASP A 118 -6.58 -22.49 -5.42
C ASP A 118 -5.84 -22.11 -6.72
N HIS A 119 -6.60 -22.05 -7.82
CA HIS A 119 -6.11 -21.57 -9.11
C HIS A 119 -6.08 -20.04 -9.18
N GLN A 120 -5.98 -19.35 -8.03
CA GLN A 120 -5.94 -17.89 -8.03
C GLN A 120 -4.59 -17.38 -8.51
N LEU A 121 -4.65 -16.35 -9.36
CA LEU A 121 -3.47 -15.68 -9.87
C LEU A 121 -2.78 -14.90 -8.74
N PRO A 122 -1.45 -14.77 -8.74
CA PRO A 122 -0.74 -13.86 -7.86
C PRO A 122 -1.33 -12.44 -7.93
N ALA A 123 -1.33 -11.74 -6.81
CA ALA A 123 -1.78 -10.36 -6.71
C ALA A 123 -0.66 -9.38 -7.08
N TYR A 124 0.58 -9.69 -6.73
CA TYR A 124 1.74 -8.87 -7.00
C TYR A 124 2.97 -9.71 -7.36
N GLN A 125 3.96 -9.03 -7.92
CA GLN A 125 5.30 -9.55 -8.16
C GLN A 125 6.35 -8.57 -7.63
N LEU A 126 7.46 -9.09 -7.12
CA LEU A 126 8.67 -8.31 -6.89
C LEU A 126 9.72 -8.80 -7.88
N ALA A 127 10.10 -7.94 -8.82
CA ALA A 127 11.15 -8.21 -9.78
C ALA A 127 12.47 -7.66 -9.23
N PHE A 128 13.46 -8.53 -9.05
CA PHE A 128 14.81 -8.20 -8.59
C PHE A 128 15.72 -8.06 -9.82
N GLY A 129 16.43 -6.94 -9.94
CA GLY A 129 17.44 -6.70 -10.98
C GLY A 129 18.85 -6.89 -10.45
N TYR A 130 19.73 -7.47 -11.26
CA TYR A 130 21.12 -7.75 -10.92
C TYR A 130 22.08 -6.92 -11.80
N PRO A 131 23.35 -6.73 -11.38
CA PRO A 131 24.34 -5.94 -12.12
C PRO A 131 24.61 -6.44 -13.55
N ASP A 132 24.48 -7.74 -13.78
CA ASP A 132 24.66 -8.37 -15.09
C ASP A 132 23.44 -8.21 -16.02
N GLY A 133 22.40 -7.49 -15.56
CA GLY A 133 21.15 -7.28 -16.28
C GLY A 133 20.16 -8.44 -16.18
N THR A 134 20.52 -9.53 -15.49
CA THR A 134 19.57 -10.62 -15.23
C THR A 134 18.51 -10.21 -14.21
N THR A 135 17.44 -11.01 -14.15
CA THR A 135 16.30 -10.73 -13.27
C THR A 135 15.83 -11.99 -12.56
N PHE A 136 15.42 -11.84 -11.31
CA PHE A 136 14.72 -12.89 -10.56
C PHE A 136 13.37 -12.36 -10.11
N VAL A 137 12.30 -13.13 -10.25
CA VAL A 137 10.94 -12.66 -9.92
C VAL A 137 10.32 -13.56 -8.87
N VAL A 138 9.71 -12.95 -7.86
CA VAL A 138 8.84 -13.62 -6.91
C VAL A 138 7.42 -13.10 -7.05
N ALA A 139 6.43 -13.94 -6.77
CA ALA A 139 5.03 -13.58 -6.92
C ALA A 139 4.24 -13.94 -5.67
N GLY A 140 3.41 -13.02 -5.16
CA GLY A 140 2.67 -13.19 -3.92
C GLY A 140 1.16 -13.18 -4.09
N ARG A 141 0.47 -13.98 -3.28
CA ARG A 141 -1.00 -14.04 -3.17
C ARG A 141 -1.43 -13.49 -1.81
N PHE A 142 -2.52 -12.72 -1.75
CA PHE A 142 -3.06 -12.18 -0.48
C PHE A 142 -4.19 -13.02 0.12
N THR A 143 -4.80 -13.88 -0.69
CA THR A 143 -5.97 -14.69 -0.32
C THR A 143 -5.55 -16.09 0.12
N TYR A 144 -6.42 -16.73 0.92
CA TYR A 144 -6.26 -18.12 1.40
C TYR A 144 -4.92 -18.40 2.09
N CYS A 145 -4.09 -19.28 1.52
CA CYS A 145 -2.78 -19.63 2.09
C CYS A 145 -1.79 -18.45 2.05
N ALA A 146 -2.10 -17.39 1.31
CA ALA A 146 -1.27 -16.20 1.14
C ALA A 146 0.19 -16.57 0.83
N GLU A 147 0.40 -17.40 -0.19
CA GLU A 147 1.72 -17.94 -0.53
C GLU A 147 2.56 -16.96 -1.35
N LEU A 148 3.87 -17.11 -1.20
CA LEU A 148 4.89 -16.46 -2.00
C LEU A 148 5.59 -17.51 -2.86
N LEU A 149 5.52 -17.35 -4.18
CA LEU A 149 6.19 -18.20 -5.17
C LEU A 149 7.60 -17.66 -5.40
N VAL A 150 8.61 -18.51 -5.20
CA VAL A 150 10.04 -18.15 -5.27
C VAL A 150 10.77 -19.25 -6.03
N GLY A 151 11.07 -19.00 -7.30
CA GLY A 151 11.69 -19.98 -8.20
C GLY A 151 11.01 -21.34 -8.16
N SER A 152 11.69 -22.37 -7.64
CA SER A 152 11.17 -23.74 -7.55
C SER A 152 10.28 -24.03 -6.33
N ALA A 153 10.07 -23.07 -5.43
CA ALA A 153 9.38 -23.31 -4.17
C ALA A 153 8.24 -22.35 -3.85
N ARG A 154 7.48 -22.77 -2.83
CA ARG A 154 6.44 -21.98 -2.17
C ARG A 154 6.89 -21.63 -0.77
N ARG A 155 6.70 -20.38 -0.39
CA ARG A 155 6.94 -19.86 0.95
C ARG A 155 5.66 -19.32 1.55
N ALA A 156 5.52 -19.42 2.86
CA ALA A 156 4.35 -18.94 3.59
C ALA A 156 4.32 -17.41 3.62
N ARG A 157 3.12 -16.84 3.75
CA ARG A 157 2.89 -15.41 4.03
C ARG A 157 3.54 -14.46 3.01
N ALA A 158 2.80 -14.08 1.99
CA ALA A 158 3.23 -13.11 1.00
C ALA A 158 3.33 -11.68 1.59
N LYS A 159 2.34 -11.29 2.41
CA LYS A 159 2.21 -9.91 2.92
C LYS A 159 3.49 -9.36 3.57
N PRO A 160 4.21 -10.06 4.47
CA PRO A 160 5.43 -9.55 5.09
C PRO A 160 6.51 -9.04 4.12
N ALA A 161 6.73 -9.74 2.99
CA ALA A 161 7.71 -9.31 2.00
C ALA A 161 7.27 -8.00 1.30
N LEU A 162 5.98 -7.87 0.98
CA LEU A 162 5.43 -6.64 0.42
C LEU A 162 5.47 -5.48 1.42
N ASP A 163 5.05 -5.70 2.66
CA ASP A 163 5.06 -4.68 3.73
C ASP A 163 6.50 -4.17 3.94
N ARG A 164 7.50 -5.08 3.88
CA ARG A 164 8.91 -4.69 3.94
C ARG A 164 9.32 -3.86 2.73
N PHE A 165 8.94 -4.24 1.51
CA PHE A 165 9.21 -3.46 0.30
C PHE A 165 8.65 -2.04 0.41
N VAL A 166 7.37 -1.91 0.76
CA VAL A 166 6.68 -0.62 0.89
C VAL A 166 7.40 0.28 1.91
N ARG A 167 7.76 -0.27 3.08
CA ARG A 167 8.49 0.48 4.11
C ARG A 167 9.82 1.02 3.62
N VAL A 168 10.66 0.16 3.03
CA VAL A 168 12.00 0.56 2.58
C VAL A 168 11.90 1.54 1.40
N LEU A 169 10.89 1.40 0.52
CA LEU A 169 10.65 2.36 -0.54
C LEU A 169 10.25 3.74 0.01
N LEU A 170 9.40 3.78 1.04
CA LEU A 170 9.06 5.03 1.72
C LEU A 170 10.29 5.68 2.37
N ASP A 171 11.16 4.90 3.02
CA ASP A 171 12.42 5.40 3.59
C ASP A 171 13.33 6.01 2.49
N GLN A 172 13.47 5.33 1.35
CA GLN A 172 14.22 5.84 0.20
C GLN A 172 13.66 7.17 -0.31
N ARG A 173 12.34 7.28 -0.41
CA ARG A 173 11.65 8.49 -0.88
C ARG A 173 11.74 9.64 0.11
N GLN A 174 11.84 9.38 1.42
CA GLN A 174 12.09 10.42 2.41
C GLN A 174 13.50 11.03 2.28
N ALA A 175 14.47 10.24 1.83
CA ALA A 175 15.85 10.68 1.60
C ALA A 175 16.09 11.26 0.20
N SER A 176 15.07 11.31 -0.66
CA SER A 176 15.18 11.68 -2.07
C SER A 176 14.14 12.72 -2.46
N SER A 177 14.41 13.46 -3.53
CA SER A 177 13.39 14.33 -4.14
C SER A 177 12.53 13.53 -5.13
N PRO A 178 11.22 13.82 -5.23
CA PRO A 178 10.39 13.27 -6.29
C PRO A 178 10.94 13.62 -7.68
N PRO A 179 10.65 12.82 -8.73
CA PRO A 179 11.08 13.13 -10.08
C PRO A 179 10.48 14.46 -10.55
N ALA A 180 11.21 15.22 -11.37
CA ALA A 180 10.75 16.51 -11.91
C ALA A 180 9.53 16.40 -12.84
N ARG A 181 9.12 15.18 -13.19
CA ARG A 181 7.98 14.93 -14.08
C ARG A 181 6.69 15.32 -13.36
N ALA A 182 6.02 16.35 -13.87
CA ALA A 182 4.67 16.67 -13.46
C ALA A 182 3.68 15.60 -13.94
N VAL A 183 2.76 15.19 -13.07
CA VAL A 183 1.55 14.46 -13.45
C VAL A 183 0.50 15.47 -13.88
N ASP A 184 -0.03 15.33 -15.10
CA ASP A 184 -1.08 16.22 -15.60
C ASP A 184 -2.45 15.72 -15.13
N ALA A 185 -3.31 16.65 -14.70
CA ALA A 185 -4.68 16.31 -14.31
C ALA A 185 -5.42 15.57 -15.44
N ARG A 186 -5.16 15.94 -16.70
CA ARG A 186 -5.77 15.35 -17.91
C ARG A 186 -5.50 13.85 -18.05
N ASP A 187 -4.41 13.37 -17.49
CA ASP A 187 -4.04 11.95 -17.54
C ASP A 187 -4.70 11.13 -16.42
N ILE A 188 -5.39 11.80 -15.48
CA ILE A 188 -6.08 11.15 -14.37
C ILE A 188 -7.53 10.86 -14.77
N GLY A 189 -7.86 9.58 -14.91
CA GLY A 189 -9.23 9.10 -15.10
C GLY A 189 -9.99 8.94 -13.78
N CYS A 190 -11.22 8.44 -13.87
CA CYS A 190 -12.10 8.22 -12.73
C CYS A 190 -12.00 6.79 -12.16
N GLU A 191 -11.18 5.94 -12.77
CA GLU A 191 -10.86 4.62 -12.25
C GLU A 191 -10.32 4.74 -10.84
N GLN A 192 -10.90 3.97 -9.92
CA GLN A 192 -10.46 3.95 -8.53
C GLN A 192 -9.29 2.98 -8.43
N PRO A 193 -8.02 3.45 -8.31
CA PRO A 193 -6.92 2.58 -7.94
C PRO A 193 -7.25 1.94 -6.59
N SER A 194 -7.74 0.70 -6.61
CA SER A 194 -8.16 -0.03 -5.43
C SER A 194 -7.11 -1.07 -5.01
N PRO A 195 -6.08 -0.68 -4.26
CA PRO A 195 -5.35 -1.66 -3.48
C PRO A 195 -5.21 -1.22 -2.03
N GLU A 196 -6.00 -1.87 -1.18
CA GLU A 196 -5.80 -1.97 0.27
C GLU A 196 -4.30 -2.18 0.62
N TRP A 197 -3.61 -3.00 -0.18
CA TRP A 197 -2.25 -3.47 0.06
C TRP A 197 -1.13 -2.46 -0.20
N THR A 198 -1.36 -1.48 -1.07
CA THR A 198 -0.35 -0.43 -1.39
C THR A 198 -0.84 0.96 -1.07
N SER A 199 -1.96 1.07 -0.35
CA SER A 199 -2.53 2.32 0.16
C SER A 199 -1.57 3.15 1.02
N GLN A 200 -0.49 2.54 1.51
CA GLN A 200 0.53 3.21 2.32
C GLN A 200 1.54 4.00 1.49
N LEU A 201 1.65 3.76 0.17
CA LEU A 201 2.63 4.46 -0.68
C LEU A 201 2.28 5.93 -0.89
N ALA A 202 0.99 6.26 -0.86
CA ALA A 202 0.51 7.62 -1.00
C ALA A 202 -0.82 7.77 -0.26
N ARG A 203 -0.97 8.87 0.46
CA ARG A 203 -2.18 9.17 1.22
C ARG A 203 -2.95 10.30 0.55
N PRO A 204 -4.26 10.40 0.82
CA PRO A 204 -5.10 11.55 0.45
C PRO A 204 -4.46 12.94 0.68
N VAL A 205 -3.74 13.11 1.79
CA VAL A 205 -3.08 14.37 2.13
C VAL A 205 -1.80 14.67 1.33
N ASP A 206 -1.37 13.75 0.47
CA ASP A 206 -0.19 13.83 -0.38
C ASP A 206 -0.55 14.18 -1.85
N LEU A 207 -1.84 14.43 -2.15
CA LEU A 207 -2.32 14.85 -3.47
C LEU A 207 -1.67 16.16 -3.93
N ILE A 208 -1.06 16.16 -5.13
CA ILE A 208 -0.55 17.38 -5.80
C ILE A 208 -1.38 17.76 -7.03
N VAL A 209 -2.14 16.81 -7.56
CA VAL A 209 -3.07 16.98 -8.68
C VAL A 209 -4.24 16.04 -8.46
N ALA A 210 -5.45 16.50 -8.79
CA ALA A 210 -6.66 15.72 -8.53
C ALA A 210 -7.82 16.09 -9.45
N VAL A 211 -8.75 15.16 -9.57
CA VAL A 211 -10.04 15.31 -10.22
C VAL A 211 -11.13 14.85 -9.26
N LEU A 212 -12.30 15.51 -9.33
CA LEU A 212 -13.53 15.01 -8.74
C LEU A 212 -14.27 14.19 -9.78
N CYS A 213 -14.66 12.99 -9.41
CA CYS A 213 -15.48 12.09 -10.20
C CYS A 213 -16.87 12.00 -9.58
N TYR A 214 -17.90 12.00 -10.42
CA TYR A 214 -19.30 11.90 -10.01
C TYR A 214 -20.04 10.91 -10.91
N GLY A 215 -20.60 9.84 -10.35
CA GLY A 215 -21.30 8.81 -11.12
C GLY A 215 -21.43 7.50 -10.35
N ASP A 216 -21.60 6.39 -11.07
CA ASP A 216 -21.62 5.06 -10.49
C ASP A 216 -20.17 4.56 -10.25
N PRO A 217 -19.76 4.30 -9.00
CA PRO A 217 -18.44 3.77 -8.69
C PRO A 217 -18.12 2.41 -9.32
N GLU A 218 -19.15 1.63 -9.70
CA GLU A 218 -18.98 0.35 -10.40
C GLU A 218 -18.71 0.54 -11.91
N HIS A 219 -19.03 1.71 -12.45
CA HIS A 219 -18.82 2.12 -13.83
C HIS A 219 -18.04 3.45 -13.91
N PRO A 220 -16.80 3.50 -13.36
CA PRO A 220 -16.04 4.75 -13.25
C PRO A 220 -15.73 5.39 -14.62
N GLU A 221 -15.71 4.63 -15.70
CA GLU A 221 -15.52 5.11 -17.06
C GLU A 221 -16.67 6.00 -17.56
N GLN A 222 -17.84 5.91 -16.92
CA GLN A 222 -19.03 6.70 -17.23
C GLN A 222 -19.18 7.92 -16.31
N ALA A 223 -18.29 8.07 -15.32
CA ALA A 223 -18.38 9.15 -14.34
C ALA A 223 -18.05 10.51 -14.96
N HIS A 224 -18.77 11.54 -14.53
CA HIS A 224 -18.47 12.92 -14.85
C HIS A 224 -17.18 13.34 -14.14
N ARG A 225 -16.20 13.77 -14.93
CA ARG A 225 -14.87 14.14 -14.45
C ARG A 225 -14.68 15.65 -14.44
N LEU A 226 -14.30 16.19 -13.28
CA LEU A 226 -13.97 17.60 -13.11
C LEU A 226 -12.56 17.79 -12.55
N VAL A 227 -11.74 18.58 -13.24
CA VAL A 227 -10.40 18.95 -12.73
C VAL A 227 -10.55 19.85 -11.51
N ILE A 228 -9.89 19.49 -10.40
CA ILE A 228 -9.78 20.35 -9.21
C ILE A 228 -8.65 21.35 -9.48
N ARG A 229 -8.93 22.64 -9.34
CA ARG A 229 -7.93 23.69 -9.58
C ARG A 229 -6.83 23.60 -8.53
N PRO A 230 -5.57 23.95 -8.84
CA PRO A 230 -4.47 23.87 -7.87
C PRO A 230 -4.74 24.60 -6.55
N GLY A 231 -5.23 25.85 -6.60
CA GLY A 231 -5.56 26.61 -5.39
C GLY A 231 -6.73 26.00 -4.58
N ASP A 232 -7.72 25.42 -5.27
CA ASP A 232 -8.80 24.70 -4.59
C ASP A 232 -8.25 23.43 -3.92
N LEU A 233 -7.39 22.68 -4.61
CA LEU A 233 -6.77 21.46 -4.11
C LEU A 233 -5.91 21.71 -2.86
N GLU A 234 -5.12 22.78 -2.83
CA GLU A 234 -4.34 23.17 -1.65
C GLU A 234 -5.24 23.37 -0.42
N ILE A 235 -6.39 24.03 -0.59
CA ILE A 235 -7.37 24.25 0.48
C ILE A 235 -8.00 22.92 0.92
N LEU A 236 -8.39 22.06 -0.04
CA LEU A 236 -8.97 20.76 0.26
C LEU A 236 -7.98 19.86 1.02
N VAL A 237 -6.73 19.77 0.58
CA VAL A 237 -5.68 18.98 1.22
C VAL A 237 -5.35 19.52 2.62
N ALA A 238 -5.30 20.84 2.80
CA ALA A 238 -5.14 21.44 4.13
C ALA A 238 -6.30 21.06 5.07
N SER A 239 -7.54 21.07 4.57
CA SER A 239 -8.70 20.60 5.32
C SER A 239 -8.63 19.09 5.63
N MET A 240 -8.22 18.23 4.70
CA MET A 240 -8.06 16.78 4.95
C MET A 240 -7.09 16.48 6.10
N ARG A 241 -6.06 17.32 6.29
CA ARG A 241 -5.12 17.16 7.42
C ARG A 241 -5.76 17.52 8.75
N LYS A 242 -6.66 18.50 8.77
CA LYS A 242 -7.23 19.11 9.99
C LYS A 242 -8.60 18.54 10.37
N ASP A 243 -9.50 18.41 9.42
CA ASP A 243 -10.93 18.19 9.62
C ASP A 243 -11.29 16.70 9.44
N ARG A 244 -10.69 15.85 10.28
CA ARG A 244 -10.89 14.40 10.27
C ARG A 244 -11.83 13.97 11.38
N VAL A 245 -12.75 13.06 11.07
CA VAL A 245 -13.70 12.51 12.04
C VAL A 245 -13.52 11.00 12.09
N SER A 246 -13.41 10.47 13.31
CA SER A 246 -13.35 9.03 13.54
C SER A 246 -14.68 8.39 13.16
N THR A 247 -14.63 7.32 12.37
CA THR A 247 -15.82 6.55 11.97
C THR A 247 -16.03 5.26 12.74
N TYR A 248 -15.19 5.01 13.76
CA TYR A 248 -15.36 3.86 14.64
C TYR A 248 -16.77 3.82 15.24
N GLY A 249 -17.55 2.80 14.88
CA GLY A 249 -18.89 2.57 15.41
C GLY A 249 -20.04 3.12 14.55
N ALA A 250 -19.78 3.69 13.38
CA ALA A 250 -20.84 3.97 12.41
C ALA A 250 -21.43 2.64 11.91
N LEU A 251 -22.66 2.31 12.32
CA LEU A 251 -23.40 1.15 11.82
C LEU A 251 -23.49 1.26 10.29
N GLY A 252 -23.02 0.21 9.61
CA GLY A 252 -22.71 0.15 8.19
C GLY A 252 -23.48 1.13 7.31
N CYS A 253 -22.75 2.07 6.72
CA CYS A 253 -23.30 3.01 5.77
C CYS A 253 -23.81 2.21 4.60
N THR A 254 -25.14 2.13 4.51
CA THR A 254 -25.79 1.33 3.49
C THR A 254 -25.62 2.05 2.16
N TYR A 255 -24.95 1.38 1.22
CA TYR A 255 -24.64 1.80 -0.14
C TYR A 255 -25.93 1.94 -0.98
N PHE A 256 -26.79 2.92 -0.67
CA PHE A 256 -28.07 3.10 -1.37
C PHE A 256 -28.08 4.25 -2.39
N GLN A 257 -26.94 4.89 -2.68
CA GLN A 257 -26.88 5.91 -3.73
C GLN A 257 -26.21 5.35 -4.98
N ARG A 258 -26.96 5.34 -6.09
CA ARG A 258 -26.45 4.93 -7.42
C ARG A 258 -25.39 5.90 -7.96
N ASN A 259 -25.52 7.17 -7.62
CA ASN A 259 -24.53 8.18 -7.96
C ASN A 259 -23.82 8.63 -6.69
N ASP A 260 -22.50 8.60 -6.74
CA ASP A 260 -21.63 9.04 -5.67
C ASP A 260 -20.53 9.95 -6.21
N TYR A 261 -19.74 10.55 -5.31
CA TYR A 261 -18.53 11.26 -5.70
C TYR A 261 -17.29 10.69 -5.02
N TRP A 262 -16.16 10.80 -5.70
CA TRP A 262 -14.85 10.44 -5.19
C TRP A 262 -13.79 11.36 -5.76
N ILE A 263 -12.64 11.45 -5.07
CA ILE A 263 -11.49 12.20 -5.55
C ILE A 263 -10.43 11.19 -6.01
N VAL A 264 -9.95 11.35 -7.23
CA VAL A 264 -8.79 10.61 -7.76
C VAL A 264 -7.69 11.60 -8.07
N GLY A 265 -6.44 11.23 -7.81
CA GLY A 265 -5.31 12.08 -8.11
C GLY A 265 -3.98 11.36 -8.02
N ALA A 266 -2.91 12.12 -7.91
CA ALA A 266 -1.56 11.57 -7.79
C ALA A 266 -0.72 12.33 -6.75
N SER A 267 0.22 11.59 -6.16
CA SER A 267 1.28 12.13 -5.30
C SER A 267 2.37 12.80 -6.15
N ALA A 268 3.32 13.48 -5.48
CA ALA A 268 4.51 14.01 -6.15
C ALA A 268 5.39 12.94 -6.80
N TRP A 269 5.29 11.68 -6.35
CA TRP A 269 5.97 10.53 -6.93
C TRP A 269 5.19 9.90 -8.10
N GLY A 270 4.00 10.43 -8.39
CA GLY A 270 3.08 9.90 -9.40
C GLY A 270 2.31 8.67 -8.95
N ASP A 271 2.29 8.35 -7.65
CA ASP A 271 1.45 7.27 -7.14
C ASP A 271 -0.01 7.69 -7.19
N PRO A 272 -0.91 6.86 -7.72
CA PRO A 272 -2.32 7.18 -7.79
C PRO A 272 -2.95 7.08 -6.39
N ILE A 273 -3.78 8.07 -6.08
CA ILE A 273 -4.51 8.22 -4.81
C ILE A 273 -6.01 8.24 -5.13
N SER A 274 -6.81 7.49 -4.38
CA SER A 274 -8.26 7.53 -4.47
C SER A 274 -8.88 7.71 -3.09
N MET A 275 -9.79 8.66 -2.97
CA MET A 275 -10.62 8.88 -1.79
C MET A 275 -12.05 8.52 -2.14
N ARG A 276 -12.51 7.36 -1.68
CA ARG A 276 -13.89 6.93 -1.84
C ARG A 276 -14.74 7.49 -0.70
N ARG A 277 -16.05 7.50 -0.89
CA ARG A 277 -16.99 7.77 0.18
C ARG A 277 -16.83 6.76 1.32
N GLY A 278 -16.53 7.29 2.49
CA GLY A 278 -16.71 6.66 3.78
C GLY A 278 -18.12 6.93 4.34
N CYS A 279 -18.25 6.81 5.65
CA CYS A 279 -19.53 6.78 6.31
C CYS A 279 -20.18 8.15 6.55
N GLY A 280 -19.38 9.16 6.85
CA GLY A 280 -19.78 10.56 6.97
C GLY A 280 -19.51 11.38 5.70
N ASP A 281 -18.44 11.07 4.97
CA ASP A 281 -17.98 11.72 3.74
C ASP A 281 -16.79 10.90 3.18
N LEU A 282 -15.86 11.46 2.39
CA LEU A 282 -14.71 10.74 1.84
C LEU A 282 -13.73 10.23 2.91
N ALA A 283 -13.27 8.99 2.76
CA ALA A 283 -12.26 8.39 3.64
C ALA A 283 -10.86 8.95 3.34
N VAL A 284 -10.16 9.38 4.39
CA VAL A 284 -8.77 9.87 4.31
C VAL A 284 -7.72 8.88 4.84
N ALA A 285 -8.17 7.92 5.65
CA ALA A 285 -7.37 6.84 6.22
C ALA A 285 -8.29 5.72 6.70
N PRO A 286 -7.75 4.54 7.04
CA PRO A 286 -8.54 3.52 7.74
C PRO A 286 -9.22 4.13 8.97
N ASN A 287 -10.55 4.05 9.03
CA ASN A 287 -11.39 4.54 10.13
C ASN A 287 -11.47 6.07 10.32
N PHE A 288 -11.03 6.85 9.34
CA PHE A 288 -11.17 8.31 9.36
C PHE A 288 -11.80 8.83 8.08
N ASP A 289 -12.88 9.58 8.26
CA ASP A 289 -13.51 10.35 7.20
C ASP A 289 -13.10 11.81 7.28
N TRP A 290 -13.24 12.49 6.15
CA TRP A 290 -12.97 13.91 5.99
C TRP A 290 -14.28 14.69 6.01
N ASP A 291 -14.50 15.48 7.06
CA ASP A 291 -15.67 16.35 7.18
C ASP A 291 -15.25 17.81 6.93
N PRO A 292 -15.13 18.26 5.67
CA PRO A 292 -14.61 19.59 5.37
C PRO A 292 -15.50 20.69 5.94
N ARG A 293 -14.83 21.75 6.41
CA ARG A 293 -15.48 22.94 6.97
C ARG A 293 -15.11 24.19 6.19
N GLY A 294 -15.86 25.26 6.43
CA GLY A 294 -15.58 26.58 5.85
C GLY A 294 -15.40 26.54 4.34
N GLU A 295 -14.25 27.00 3.87
CA GLU A 295 -13.93 27.10 2.44
C GLU A 295 -13.86 25.75 1.73
N ALA A 296 -13.24 24.75 2.36
CA ALA A 296 -13.13 23.42 1.77
C ALA A 296 -14.51 22.80 1.50
N ARG A 297 -15.48 23.04 2.40
CA ARG A 297 -16.87 22.58 2.21
C ARG A 297 -17.53 23.24 1.01
N ARG A 298 -17.30 24.55 0.83
CA ARG A 298 -17.84 25.31 -0.32
C ARG A 298 -17.26 24.78 -1.63
N ILE A 299 -15.95 24.63 -1.71
CA ILE A 299 -15.25 24.06 -2.88
C ILE A 299 -15.82 22.68 -3.24
N ARG A 300 -15.98 21.79 -2.25
CA ARG A 300 -16.56 20.44 -2.46
C ARG A 300 -17.98 20.52 -3.02
N GLN A 301 -18.84 21.33 -2.41
CA GLN A 301 -20.23 21.51 -2.84
C GLN A 301 -20.31 22.07 -4.27
N ASP A 302 -19.47 23.04 -4.61
CA ASP A 302 -19.41 23.64 -5.94
C ASP A 302 -18.88 22.67 -7.02
N LEU A 303 -17.94 21.80 -6.66
CA LEU A 303 -17.48 20.72 -7.53
C LEU A 303 -18.61 19.73 -7.82
N ILE A 304 -19.30 19.25 -6.78
CA ILE A 304 -20.43 18.31 -6.93
C ILE A 304 -21.56 18.94 -7.76
N ALA A 305 -21.96 20.18 -7.44
CA ALA A 305 -23.02 20.88 -8.17
C ALA A 305 -22.70 21.11 -9.65
N ARG A 306 -21.42 21.29 -10.00
CA ARG A 306 -20.96 21.36 -11.39
C ARG A 306 -21.00 20.00 -12.09
N ALA A 307 -20.70 18.91 -11.38
CA ALA A 307 -20.66 17.57 -11.96
C ALA A 307 -22.05 17.03 -12.30
N HIS A 308 -23.08 17.58 -11.65
CA HIS A 308 -24.49 17.29 -11.90
C HIS A 308 -25.08 17.97 -13.15
N ARG A 309 -24.41 18.97 -13.72
CA ARG A 309 -24.90 19.74 -14.87
C ARG A 309 -24.35 19.16 -16.16
#